data_AF-A0A923HV55-F1
#
_entry.id   AF-A0A923HV55-F1
#
_cell.length_a   1.000
_cell.length_b   1.000
_cell.length_c   1.000
_cell.angle_alpha   90.00
_cell.angle_beta   90.00
_cell.angle_gamma   90.00
#
_symmetry.space_group_name_H-M   'P 1'
#
loop_
_entity.id
_entity.type
_entity.pdbx_description
1 polymer ?
#
loop_
_entity_poly.entity_id
_entity_poly.type
_entity_poly.pdbx_seq_one_letter_code
_entity_poly.pdbx_strand_id
1 'polypeptide(L)'
;MFAKIKRPVIAIIIICLVIISGGCSAAAGSNNNDEHKTITDMAGRTVEVPAKIDHVYSAGQPGVVALYTLCPDKLMGWCIEPSDAEAEFINAKYLNLPVLGLSQGTNSNANTEEIIARNPDIILLMTDINSEDTKAAADEMQETFQIPVVVVDDELTNMDESYRFLGKLLGAEDRAEELASYCAKVINTVTDVSKTIPDNDKVKVYYAQGSTGLQTAPQGSEHSQVIELVGGINVCNLDAIESGRLTINMEQLFKWNPDVIIASYSDDHGGTNMGNTNVFDIITNANPEWPLLAAVKKGEIFETPYLPYNWLDMPPSANRIVGVTWLAELLYPDYYHFDIVQSAKDFYKLFYRIDLSDEQISKLLNEAVKK
;
A
#
# COMPACT_ATOMS: atom_id res chain seq x y z
N MET A 1 -57.25 -50.99 -42.88
CA MET A 1 -57.31 -49.72 -43.62
C MET A 1 -58.78 -49.27 -43.65
N PHE A 2 -59.25 -48.62 -42.59
CA PHE A 2 -60.66 -48.25 -42.40
C PHE A 2 -60.82 -46.73 -42.48
N ALA A 3 -61.58 -46.28 -43.48
CA ALA A 3 -61.98 -44.89 -43.66
C ALA A 3 -63.30 -44.62 -42.92
N LYS A 4 -63.37 -43.52 -42.16
CA LYS A 4 -64.63 -42.98 -41.61
C LYS A 4 -64.72 -41.47 -41.84
N ILE A 5 -65.67 -41.11 -42.71
CA ILE A 5 -66.73 -40.10 -42.61
C ILE A 5 -66.38 -38.76 -41.92
N LYS A 6 -66.47 -37.67 -42.69
CA LYS A 6 -66.46 -36.26 -42.25
C LYS A 6 -67.89 -35.75 -42.01
N ARG A 7 -68.08 -34.95 -40.96
CA ARG A 7 -68.95 -33.74 -40.91
C ARG A 7 -68.65 -32.90 -39.64
N PRO A 8 -68.90 -31.57 -39.65
CA PRO A 8 -68.13 -30.58 -38.89
C PRO A 8 -68.80 -30.16 -37.57
N VAL A 9 -68.01 -29.66 -36.61
CA VAL A 9 -68.50 -28.96 -35.42
C VAL A 9 -67.76 -27.62 -35.28
N ILE A 10 -68.57 -26.59 -35.11
CA ILE A 10 -68.28 -25.16 -34.94
C ILE A 10 -67.57 -24.92 -33.59
N ALA A 11 -66.48 -24.14 -33.58
CA ALA A 11 -65.83 -23.66 -32.36
C ALA A 11 -66.02 -22.15 -32.20
N ILE A 12 -66.56 -21.76 -31.04
CA ILE A 12 -66.94 -20.41 -30.62
C ILE A 12 -65.71 -19.70 -30.02
N ILE A 13 -65.48 -18.46 -30.44
CA ILE A 13 -64.43 -17.55 -29.94
C ILE A 13 -64.94 -16.88 -28.66
N ILE A 14 -64.19 -17.00 -27.56
CA ILE A 14 -64.43 -16.29 -26.30
C ILE A 14 -63.33 -15.24 -26.13
N ILE A 15 -63.71 -13.95 -26.16
CA ILE A 15 -62.91 -12.81 -25.74
C ILE A 15 -63.59 -12.24 -24.50
N CYS A 16 -62.91 -12.30 -23.35
CA CYS A 16 -63.35 -11.64 -22.12
C CYS A 16 -62.28 -10.63 -21.69
N LEU A 17 -62.59 -9.35 -21.87
CA LEU A 17 -61.92 -8.22 -21.23
C LEU A 17 -62.13 -8.28 -19.72
N VAL A 18 -61.05 -8.23 -18.94
CA VAL A 18 -61.10 -8.00 -17.49
C VAL A 18 -60.58 -6.58 -17.22
N ILE A 19 -61.47 -5.74 -16.70
CA ILE A 19 -61.20 -4.37 -16.25
C ILE A 19 -60.68 -4.45 -14.81
N ILE A 20 -59.47 -3.93 -14.58
CA ILE A 20 -58.83 -3.80 -13.27
C ILE A 20 -59.24 -2.44 -12.68
N SER A 21 -59.94 -2.46 -11.55
CA SER A 21 -60.04 -1.30 -10.66
C SER A 21 -60.10 -1.79 -9.21
N GLY A 22 -58.97 -1.72 -8.53
CA GLY A 22 -58.84 -1.99 -7.10
C GLY A 22 -57.68 -1.17 -6.55
N GLY A 23 -57.95 0.10 -6.26
CA GLY A 23 -57.03 0.97 -5.54
C GLY A 23 -56.91 0.50 -4.10
N CYS A 24 -55.74 -0.03 -3.75
CA CYS A 24 -55.34 -0.30 -2.38
C CYS A 24 -54.42 0.84 -1.93
N SER A 25 -54.76 1.48 -0.81
CA SER A 25 -53.98 2.52 -0.17
C SER A 25 -52.56 2.05 0.12
N ALA A 26 -51.58 2.69 -0.53
CA ALA A 26 -50.18 2.60 -0.12
C ALA A 26 -50.03 3.38 1.20
N ALA A 27 -49.99 2.66 2.32
CA ALA A 27 -49.29 3.15 3.49
C ALA A 27 -47.81 3.33 3.05
N ALA A 28 -47.34 4.57 3.09
CA ALA A 28 -45.92 4.87 2.93
C ALA A 28 -45.17 4.23 4.12
N GLY A 29 -44.73 2.99 3.91
CA GLY A 29 -43.64 2.43 4.68
C GLY A 29 -42.40 3.27 4.39
N SER A 30 -41.90 3.95 5.40
CA SER A 30 -40.52 4.42 5.45
C SER A 30 -39.62 3.20 5.20
N ASN A 31 -39.07 3.06 4.00
CA ASN A 31 -38.03 2.08 3.75
C ASN A 31 -36.79 2.52 4.54
N ASN A 32 -36.46 1.79 5.60
CA ASN A 32 -35.23 1.92 6.38
C ASN A 32 -33.97 1.48 5.60
N ASN A 33 -33.82 1.89 4.33
CA ASN A 33 -32.66 1.54 3.50
C ASN A 33 -31.48 2.54 3.64
N ASP A 34 -31.49 3.41 4.66
CA ASP A 34 -30.44 4.42 4.89
C ASP A 34 -29.32 3.96 5.84
N GLU A 35 -29.41 2.76 6.45
CA GLU A 35 -28.39 2.28 7.41
C GLU A 35 -27.17 1.65 6.72
N HIS A 36 -27.34 1.08 5.52
CA HIS A 36 -26.30 0.39 4.78
C HIS A 36 -26.27 0.88 3.32
N LYS A 37 -25.09 0.84 2.71
CA LYS A 37 -24.87 1.14 1.30
C LYS A 37 -24.07 0.02 0.65
N THR A 38 -24.40 -0.31 -0.58
CA THR A 38 -23.60 -1.23 -1.40
C THR A 38 -22.54 -0.46 -2.16
N ILE A 39 -21.30 -0.95 -2.11
CA ILE A 39 -20.17 -0.42 -2.87
C ILE A 39 -19.57 -1.51 -3.76
N THR A 40 -18.76 -1.08 -4.72
CA THR A 40 -17.82 -1.95 -5.43
C THR A 40 -16.42 -1.59 -4.93
N ASP A 41 -15.70 -2.54 -4.35
CA ASP A 41 -14.33 -2.32 -3.88
C ASP A 41 -13.31 -2.32 -5.03
N MET A 42 -12.04 -2.03 -4.77
CA MET A 42 -11.03 -1.90 -5.83
C MET A 42 -10.67 -3.25 -6.49
N ALA A 43 -10.95 -4.38 -5.83
CA ALA A 43 -10.87 -5.70 -6.43
C ALA A 43 -12.12 -6.04 -7.29
N GLY A 44 -13.13 -5.18 -7.32
CA GLY A 44 -14.37 -5.39 -8.06
C GLY A 44 -15.38 -6.29 -7.35
N ARG A 45 -15.23 -6.53 -6.04
CA ARG A 45 -16.23 -7.23 -5.22
C ARG A 45 -17.36 -6.27 -4.88
N THR A 46 -18.58 -6.80 -4.78
CA THR A 46 -19.74 -6.04 -4.28
C THR A 46 -19.85 -6.27 -2.79
N VAL A 47 -19.74 -5.20 -2.00
CA VAL A 47 -19.71 -5.26 -0.53
C VAL A 47 -20.79 -4.34 0.04
N GLU A 48 -21.60 -4.86 0.95
CA GLU A 48 -22.54 -4.06 1.75
C GLU A 48 -21.82 -3.55 2.99
N VAL A 49 -21.79 -2.24 3.17
CA VAL A 49 -21.14 -1.57 4.30
C VAL A 49 -22.12 -0.62 5.00
N PRO A 50 -21.92 -0.27 6.27
CA PRO A 50 -22.69 0.77 6.92
C PRO A 50 -22.65 2.09 6.13
N ALA A 51 -23.74 2.84 6.12
CA ALA A 51 -23.80 4.15 5.47
C ALA A 51 -22.81 5.14 6.12
N LYS A 52 -22.60 5.02 7.43
CA LYS A 52 -21.63 5.76 8.24
C LYS A 52 -20.58 4.79 8.80
N ILE A 53 -19.32 5.07 8.53
CA ILE A 53 -18.16 4.26 8.96
C ILE A 53 -17.30 5.16 9.85
N ASP A 54 -17.17 4.84 11.13
CA ASP A 54 -16.39 5.59 12.12
C ASP A 54 -15.29 4.76 12.79
N HIS A 55 -15.37 3.43 12.75
CA HIS A 55 -14.42 2.52 13.36
C HIS A 55 -13.89 1.54 12.31
N VAL A 56 -12.64 1.70 11.91
CA VAL A 56 -11.98 0.86 10.91
C VAL A 56 -10.83 0.09 11.55
N TYR A 57 -10.89 -1.23 11.43
CA TYR A 57 -9.75 -2.10 11.65
C TYR A 57 -9.01 -2.30 10.33
N SER A 58 -7.69 -2.15 10.34
CA SER A 58 -6.86 -2.48 9.17
C SER A 58 -6.30 -3.89 9.34
N ALA A 59 -6.45 -4.74 8.32
CA ALA A 59 -5.96 -6.11 8.35
C ALA A 59 -4.42 -6.20 8.35
N GLY A 60 -3.73 -5.18 7.84
CA GLY A 60 -2.28 -5.10 7.76
C GLY A 60 -1.75 -3.67 7.85
N GLN A 61 -0.42 -3.50 7.87
CA GLN A 61 0.21 -2.18 8.00
C GLN A 61 -0.11 -1.19 6.87
N PRO A 62 -0.19 -1.56 5.57
CA PRO A 62 -0.51 -0.61 4.50
C PRO A 62 -1.78 0.20 4.78
N GLY A 63 -2.85 -0.48 5.21
CA GLY A 63 -4.12 0.17 5.55
C GLY A 63 -4.03 1.02 6.82
N VAL A 64 -3.17 0.67 7.80
CA VAL A 64 -2.92 1.53 8.98
C VAL A 64 -2.33 2.86 8.54
N VAL A 65 -1.30 2.84 7.67
CA VAL A 65 -0.67 4.06 7.17
C VAL A 65 -1.66 4.89 6.35
N ALA A 66 -2.45 4.25 5.48
CA ALA A 66 -3.46 4.94 4.67
C ALA A 66 -4.54 5.61 5.56
N LEU A 67 -5.08 4.89 6.55
CA LEU A 67 -6.07 5.43 7.49
C LEU A 67 -5.49 6.54 8.36
N TYR A 68 -4.27 6.36 8.87
CA TYR A 68 -3.62 7.35 9.71
C TYR A 68 -3.34 8.66 8.97
N THR A 69 -2.92 8.59 7.71
CA THR A 69 -2.63 9.79 6.89
C THR A 69 -3.91 10.48 6.38
N LEU A 70 -4.96 9.71 6.09
CA LEU A 70 -6.25 10.23 5.63
C LEU A 70 -7.12 10.74 6.78
N CYS A 71 -7.53 9.85 7.67
CA CYS A 71 -8.55 10.07 8.70
C CYS A 71 -8.23 9.29 10.00
N PRO A 72 -7.18 9.70 10.74
CA PRO A 72 -6.66 8.93 11.88
C PRO A 72 -7.67 8.74 13.01
N ASP A 73 -8.70 9.59 13.09
CA ASP A 73 -9.81 9.44 14.05
C ASP A 73 -10.69 8.22 13.83
N LYS A 74 -10.63 7.61 12.63
CA LYS A 74 -11.37 6.38 12.31
C LYS A 74 -10.55 5.11 12.50
N LEU A 75 -9.24 5.23 12.74
CA LEU A 75 -8.36 4.09 12.98
C LEU A 75 -8.57 3.54 14.39
N MET A 76 -8.97 2.27 14.50
CA MET A 76 -9.25 1.66 15.81
C MET A 76 -8.00 1.31 16.61
N GLY A 77 -6.89 1.04 15.95
CA GLY A 77 -5.69 0.51 16.59
C GLY A 77 -4.52 0.36 15.63
N TRP A 78 -3.34 0.20 16.21
CA TRP A 78 -2.12 -0.13 15.49
C TRP A 78 -2.05 -1.64 15.23
N CYS A 79 -1.48 -2.05 14.10
CA CYS A 79 -1.09 -3.45 13.91
C CYS A 79 0.11 -3.81 14.78
N ILE A 80 1.05 -2.87 14.92
CA ILE A 80 2.28 -3.01 15.69
C ILE A 80 2.47 -1.74 16.51
N GLU A 81 2.90 -1.89 17.76
CA GLU A 81 3.21 -0.77 18.63
C GLU A 81 4.29 0.12 18.01
N PRO A 82 4.04 1.43 17.82
CA PRO A 82 5.08 2.34 17.38
C PRO A 82 6.23 2.40 18.40
N SER A 83 7.45 2.24 17.93
CA SER A 83 8.67 2.43 18.73
C SER A 83 8.83 3.90 19.15
N ASP A 84 9.70 4.15 20.13
CA ASP A 84 10.02 5.50 20.58
C ASP A 84 10.52 6.41 19.43
N ALA A 85 11.27 5.84 18.49
CA ALA A 85 11.78 6.58 17.35
C ALA A 85 10.68 6.94 16.33
N GLU A 86 9.72 6.03 16.10
CA GLU A 86 8.56 6.28 15.24
C GLU A 86 7.58 7.25 15.90
N ALA A 87 7.45 7.21 17.23
CA ALA A 87 6.59 8.08 18.00
C ALA A 87 6.94 9.57 17.87
N GLU A 88 8.21 9.91 17.60
CA GLU A 88 8.64 11.27 17.25
C GLU A 88 7.96 11.82 15.99
N PHE A 89 7.48 10.93 15.11
CA PHE A 89 6.85 11.26 13.83
C PHE A 89 5.37 10.88 13.78
N ILE A 90 4.76 10.63 14.95
CA ILE A 90 3.32 10.36 15.09
C ILE A 90 2.71 11.39 16.03
N ASN A 91 1.52 11.86 15.71
CA ASN A 91 0.83 12.82 16.56
C ASN A 91 0.46 12.12 17.89
N ALA A 92 0.86 12.75 19.00
CA ALA A 92 0.70 12.20 20.36
C ALA A 92 -0.74 11.77 20.70
N LYS A 93 -1.76 12.34 20.06
CA LYS A 93 -3.16 11.93 20.21
C LYS A 93 -3.39 10.44 19.88
N TYR A 94 -2.64 9.88 18.93
CA TYR A 94 -2.85 8.54 18.39
C TYR A 94 -1.87 7.50 18.93
N LEU A 95 -0.83 7.90 19.66
CA LEU A 95 0.16 6.97 20.22
C LEU A 95 -0.47 5.93 21.16
N ASN A 96 -1.52 6.32 21.89
CA ASN A 96 -2.19 5.45 22.86
C ASN A 96 -3.34 4.62 22.27
N LEU A 97 -3.47 4.55 20.94
CA LEU A 97 -4.39 3.60 20.31
C LEU A 97 -3.97 2.16 20.68
N PRO A 98 -4.92 1.23 20.87
CA PRO A 98 -4.61 -0.16 21.20
C PRO A 98 -3.84 -0.83 20.06
N VAL A 99 -3.04 -1.84 20.40
CA VAL A 99 -2.40 -2.72 19.42
C VAL A 99 -3.33 -3.91 19.17
N LEU A 100 -3.85 -4.04 17.95
CA LEU A 100 -4.84 -5.06 17.58
C LEU A 100 -4.22 -6.22 16.78
N GLY A 101 -2.95 -6.10 16.41
CA GLY A 101 -2.25 -7.08 15.59
C GLY A 101 -2.60 -6.96 14.10
N LEU A 102 -2.06 -7.88 13.33
CA LEU A 102 -2.32 -8.02 11.89
C LEU A 102 -3.03 -9.34 11.60
N SER A 103 -4.02 -9.27 10.71
CA SER A 103 -4.75 -10.43 10.18
C SER A 103 -4.26 -10.85 8.79
N GLN A 104 -3.48 -10.00 8.11
CA GLN A 104 -2.82 -10.26 6.85
C GLN A 104 -1.35 -9.80 6.92
N GLY A 105 -0.46 -10.56 6.28
CA GLY A 105 0.98 -10.31 6.24
C GLY A 105 1.81 -11.37 6.95
N THR A 106 3.14 -11.18 6.94
CA THR A 106 4.04 -12.05 7.70
C THR A 106 3.85 -11.80 9.20
N ASN A 107 3.84 -12.86 10.01
CA ASN A 107 3.62 -12.79 11.46
C ASN A 107 2.20 -12.37 11.91
N SER A 108 1.15 -12.69 11.14
CA SER A 108 -0.24 -12.50 11.57
C SER A 108 -0.49 -13.01 12.98
N ASN A 109 -0.95 -12.11 13.86
CA ASN A 109 -1.06 -12.33 15.30
C ASN A 109 -2.35 -11.71 15.89
N ALA A 110 -3.24 -11.20 15.05
CA ALA A 110 -4.48 -10.57 15.47
C ALA A 110 -5.38 -11.53 16.27
N ASN A 111 -5.99 -11.00 17.33
CA ASN A 111 -7.02 -11.72 18.07
C ASN A 111 -8.41 -11.38 17.50
N THR A 112 -8.94 -12.30 16.69
CA THR A 112 -10.25 -12.14 16.04
C THR A 112 -11.38 -11.83 17.01
N GLU A 113 -11.46 -12.52 18.15
CA GLU A 113 -12.54 -12.31 19.14
C GLU A 113 -12.45 -10.91 19.76
N GLU A 114 -11.23 -10.44 20.06
CA GLU A 114 -11.03 -9.09 20.60
C GLU A 114 -11.42 -8.01 19.58
N ILE A 115 -11.05 -8.20 18.30
CA ILE A 115 -11.41 -7.27 17.24
C ILE A 115 -12.93 -7.21 17.06
N ILE A 116 -13.61 -8.37 16.98
CA ILE A 116 -15.07 -8.43 16.89
C ILE A 116 -15.72 -7.74 18.09
N ALA A 117 -15.22 -7.97 19.31
CA ALA A 117 -15.76 -7.37 20.53
C ALA A 117 -15.64 -5.83 20.55
N ARG A 118 -14.73 -5.26 19.76
CA ARG A 118 -14.58 -3.80 19.60
C ARG A 118 -15.50 -3.21 18.54
N ASN A 119 -16.29 -4.05 17.85
CA ASN A 119 -17.34 -3.66 16.89
C ASN A 119 -16.85 -2.70 15.78
N PRO A 120 -15.85 -3.09 14.97
CA PRO A 120 -15.49 -2.34 13.76
C PRO A 120 -16.68 -2.26 12.80
N ASP A 121 -16.80 -1.15 12.09
CA ASP A 121 -17.79 -0.96 11.03
C ASP A 121 -17.39 -1.70 9.75
N ILE A 122 -16.08 -1.69 9.45
CA ILE A 122 -15.46 -2.44 8.34
C ILE A 122 -14.05 -2.92 8.71
N ILE A 123 -13.56 -3.89 7.96
CA ILE A 123 -12.14 -4.24 7.87
C ILE A 123 -11.58 -3.70 6.55
N LEU A 124 -10.49 -2.96 6.63
CA LEU A 124 -9.73 -2.50 5.46
C LEU A 124 -8.64 -3.54 5.13
N LEU A 125 -8.72 -4.13 3.94
CA LEU A 125 -7.67 -4.97 3.38
C LEU A 125 -7.00 -4.22 2.24
N MET A 126 -5.88 -3.57 2.53
CA MET A 126 -5.09 -2.86 1.53
C MET A 126 -3.94 -3.76 1.06
N THR A 127 -3.98 -4.19 -0.20
CA THR A 127 -3.13 -5.25 -0.78
C THR A 127 -3.18 -5.21 -2.31
N ASP A 128 -2.26 -5.93 -2.99
CA ASP A 128 -2.30 -6.08 -4.45
C ASP A 128 -3.63 -6.68 -4.94
N ILE A 129 -4.41 -5.87 -5.67
CA ILE A 129 -5.72 -6.25 -6.20
C ILE A 129 -5.64 -7.18 -7.41
N ASN A 130 -4.47 -7.32 -8.03
CA ASN A 130 -4.25 -8.14 -9.22
C ASN A 130 -3.84 -9.57 -8.88
N SER A 131 -3.44 -9.84 -7.63
CA SER A 131 -3.22 -11.20 -7.14
C SER A 131 -4.49 -12.03 -7.25
N GLU A 132 -4.35 -13.26 -7.78
CA GLU A 132 -5.46 -14.20 -8.00
C GLU A 132 -6.20 -14.55 -6.69
N ASP A 133 -5.48 -14.50 -5.56
CA ASP A 133 -5.99 -14.90 -4.25
C ASP A 133 -6.70 -13.78 -3.48
N THR A 134 -6.53 -12.50 -3.87
CA THR A 134 -6.99 -11.35 -3.08
C THR A 134 -8.49 -11.37 -2.80
N LYS A 135 -9.30 -11.78 -3.79
CA LYS A 135 -10.76 -11.85 -3.62
C LYS A 135 -11.16 -12.96 -2.65
N ALA A 136 -10.56 -14.14 -2.80
CA ALA A 136 -10.85 -15.29 -1.96
C ALA A 136 -10.42 -15.03 -0.51
N ALA A 137 -9.24 -14.44 -0.30
CA ALA A 137 -8.75 -14.05 1.02
C ALA A 137 -9.67 -13.01 1.70
N ALA A 138 -10.17 -12.03 0.94
CA ALA A 138 -11.12 -11.04 1.46
C ALA A 138 -12.47 -11.67 1.85
N ASP A 139 -12.96 -12.62 1.07
CA ASP A 139 -14.21 -13.34 1.37
C ASP A 139 -14.05 -14.24 2.60
N GLU A 140 -12.96 -15.00 2.70
CA GLU A 140 -12.63 -15.83 3.88
C GLU A 140 -12.51 -14.97 5.16
N MET A 141 -11.85 -13.81 5.06
CA MET A 141 -11.74 -12.87 6.17
C MET A 141 -13.12 -12.33 6.57
N GLN A 142 -13.97 -11.98 5.61
CA GLN A 142 -15.32 -11.50 5.89
C GLN A 142 -16.17 -12.58 6.57
N GLU A 143 -16.07 -13.84 6.13
CA GLU A 143 -16.73 -14.97 6.77
C GLU A 143 -16.20 -15.22 8.20
N THR A 144 -14.89 -15.07 8.42
CA THR A 144 -14.27 -15.28 9.73
C THR A 144 -14.68 -14.21 10.74
N PHE A 145 -14.63 -12.95 10.32
CA PHE A 145 -14.89 -11.82 11.20
C PHE A 145 -16.37 -11.47 11.32
N GLN A 146 -17.20 -11.87 10.35
CA GLN A 146 -18.60 -11.44 10.22
C GLN A 146 -18.73 -9.91 10.16
N ILE A 147 -17.72 -9.25 9.61
CA ILE A 147 -17.60 -7.78 9.43
C ILE A 147 -17.28 -7.53 7.95
N PRO A 148 -17.88 -6.52 7.29
CA PRO A 148 -17.59 -6.23 5.89
C PRO A 148 -16.10 -5.98 5.64
N VAL A 149 -15.51 -6.67 4.65
CA VAL A 149 -14.11 -6.49 4.25
C VAL A 149 -14.07 -5.72 2.94
N VAL A 150 -13.44 -4.55 2.95
CA VAL A 150 -13.27 -3.69 1.77
C VAL A 150 -11.83 -3.78 1.28
N VAL A 151 -11.64 -4.19 0.03
CA VAL A 151 -10.33 -4.28 -0.61
C VAL A 151 -9.94 -2.95 -1.25
N VAL A 152 -8.73 -2.48 -0.97
CA VAL A 152 -8.12 -1.27 -1.54
C VAL A 152 -6.75 -1.62 -2.10
N ASP A 153 -6.39 -1.02 -3.23
CA ASP A 153 -5.11 -1.27 -3.88
C ASP A 153 -3.95 -0.61 -3.13
N ASP A 154 -2.84 -1.33 -2.99
CA ASP A 154 -1.59 -0.82 -2.40
C ASP A 154 -0.51 -0.50 -3.45
N GLU A 155 -0.81 -0.67 -4.73
CA GLU A 155 0.05 -0.32 -5.84
C GLU A 155 0.47 1.16 -5.81
N LEU A 156 1.79 1.44 -5.84
CA LEU A 156 2.34 2.79 -5.69
C LEU A 156 1.80 3.74 -6.76
N THR A 157 1.74 3.26 -8.00
CA THR A 157 1.30 4.05 -9.16
C THR A 157 -0.20 4.31 -9.18
N ASN A 158 -0.97 3.63 -8.31
CA ASN A 158 -2.42 3.79 -8.17
C ASN A 158 -2.82 4.42 -6.82
N MET A 159 -1.85 4.87 -6.02
CA MET A 159 -2.07 5.37 -4.66
C MET A 159 -3.02 6.57 -4.61
N ASP A 160 -3.07 7.39 -5.67
CA ASP A 160 -3.99 8.51 -5.77
C ASP A 160 -5.45 8.05 -5.88
N GLU A 161 -5.74 7.04 -6.70
CA GLU A 161 -7.07 6.43 -6.78
C GLU A 161 -7.43 5.70 -5.48
N SER A 162 -6.49 5.04 -4.81
CA SER A 162 -6.71 4.44 -3.49
C SER A 162 -7.14 5.48 -2.45
N TYR A 163 -6.50 6.64 -2.41
CA TYR A 163 -6.93 7.73 -1.53
C TYR A 163 -8.32 8.26 -1.91
N ARG A 164 -8.61 8.50 -3.20
CA ARG A 164 -9.94 8.97 -3.64
C ARG A 164 -11.04 7.98 -3.28
N PHE A 165 -10.78 6.68 -3.46
CA PHE A 165 -11.68 5.61 -3.06
C PHE A 165 -11.95 5.65 -1.56
N LEU A 166 -10.90 5.67 -0.74
CA LEU A 166 -11.02 5.75 0.72
C LEU A 166 -11.74 7.03 1.17
N GLY A 167 -11.47 8.17 0.52
CA GLY A 167 -12.15 9.44 0.79
C GLY A 167 -13.66 9.33 0.62
N LYS A 168 -14.11 8.77 -0.51
CA LYS A 168 -15.54 8.54 -0.77
C LYS A 168 -16.15 7.51 0.18
N LEU A 169 -15.39 6.47 0.53
CA LEU A 169 -15.86 5.42 1.44
C LEU A 169 -16.11 5.98 2.85
N LEU A 170 -15.15 6.76 3.35
CA LEU A 170 -15.06 7.21 4.75
C LEU A 170 -15.60 8.64 4.98
N GLY A 171 -16.06 9.33 3.93
CA GLY A 171 -16.59 10.70 4.02
C GLY A 171 -15.50 11.74 4.28
N ALA A 172 -14.34 11.57 3.63
CA ALA A 172 -13.15 12.40 3.76
C ALA A 172 -12.65 12.90 2.39
N GLU A 173 -13.55 13.17 1.44
CA GLU A 173 -13.27 13.45 0.04
C GLU A 173 -12.30 14.63 -0.17
N ASP A 174 -12.52 15.76 0.48
CA ASP A 174 -11.65 16.95 0.34
C ASP A 174 -10.22 16.64 0.76
N ARG A 175 -10.07 15.90 1.87
CA ARG A 175 -8.76 15.50 2.39
C ARG A 175 -8.11 14.43 1.51
N ALA A 176 -8.89 13.48 1.02
CA ALA A 176 -8.42 12.46 0.09
C ALA A 176 -7.91 13.09 -1.20
N GLU A 177 -8.62 14.08 -1.75
CA GLU A 177 -8.20 14.74 -3.00
C GLU A 177 -6.90 15.51 -2.82
N GLU A 178 -6.67 16.14 -1.67
CA GLU A 178 -5.39 16.79 -1.35
C GLU A 178 -4.21 15.80 -1.40
N LEU A 179 -4.36 14.64 -0.75
CA LEU A 179 -3.35 13.58 -0.73
C LEU A 179 -3.16 12.95 -2.12
N ALA A 180 -4.26 12.62 -2.78
CA ALA A 180 -4.27 12.00 -4.10
C ALA A 180 -3.62 12.90 -5.16
N SER A 181 -3.94 14.19 -5.15
CA SER A 181 -3.32 15.17 -6.05
C SER A 181 -1.80 15.26 -5.85
N TYR A 182 -1.32 15.18 -4.60
CA TYR A 182 0.12 15.14 -4.34
C TYR A 182 0.77 13.85 -4.87
N CYS A 183 0.17 12.68 -4.61
CA CYS A 183 0.63 11.40 -5.13
C CYS A 183 0.74 11.44 -6.67
N ALA A 184 -0.36 11.80 -7.35
CA ALA A 184 -0.42 11.88 -8.80
C ALA A 184 0.63 12.85 -9.37
N LYS A 185 0.83 14.01 -8.74
CA LYS A 185 1.85 14.98 -9.17
C LYS A 185 3.25 14.38 -9.13
N VAL A 186 3.63 13.74 -8.02
CA VAL A 186 4.95 13.14 -7.86
C VAL A 186 5.15 12.00 -8.88
N ILE A 187 4.22 11.06 -8.94
CA ILE A 187 4.30 9.90 -9.84
C ILE A 187 4.37 10.33 -11.30
N ASN A 188 3.53 11.27 -11.76
CA ASN A 188 3.56 11.77 -13.13
C ASN A 188 4.88 12.48 -13.43
N THR A 189 5.38 13.31 -12.50
CA THR A 189 6.65 14.02 -12.69
C THR A 189 7.79 13.04 -12.90
N VAL A 190 7.94 12.02 -12.04
CA VAL A 190 9.05 11.07 -12.19
C VAL A 190 8.89 10.16 -13.40
N THR A 191 7.66 9.75 -13.72
CA THR A 191 7.38 8.92 -14.88
C THR A 191 7.70 9.63 -16.18
N ASP A 192 7.47 10.94 -16.27
CA ASP A 192 7.78 11.71 -17.46
C ASP A 192 9.27 12.00 -17.60
N VAL A 193 9.97 12.33 -16.50
CA VAL A 193 11.42 12.57 -16.53
C VAL A 193 12.19 11.28 -16.78
N SER A 194 11.81 10.16 -16.17
CA SER A 194 12.53 8.88 -16.32
C SER A 194 12.59 8.41 -17.78
N LYS A 195 11.55 8.70 -18.58
CA LYS A 195 11.53 8.43 -20.03
C LYS A 195 12.53 9.25 -20.83
N THR A 196 13.03 10.35 -20.29
CA THR A 196 14.02 11.22 -20.93
C THR A 196 15.46 10.83 -20.65
N ILE A 197 15.70 9.97 -19.65
CA ILE A 197 17.02 9.51 -19.25
C ILE A 197 17.56 8.54 -20.32
N PRO A 198 18.69 8.85 -21.00
CA PRO A 198 19.31 7.96 -21.97
C PRO A 198 19.74 6.64 -21.34
N ASP A 199 19.69 5.55 -22.09
CA ASP A 199 20.08 4.22 -21.59
C ASP A 199 21.52 4.16 -21.05
N ASN A 200 22.44 4.95 -21.61
CA ASN A 200 23.83 5.02 -21.15
C ASN A 200 24.01 5.79 -19.83
N ASP A 201 23.01 6.56 -19.42
CA ASP A 201 23.04 7.35 -18.18
C ASP A 201 22.33 6.62 -17.04
N LYS A 202 21.63 5.51 -17.31
CA LYS A 202 20.87 4.77 -16.31
C LYS A 202 21.79 4.17 -15.24
N VAL A 203 21.49 4.48 -13.99
CA VAL A 203 22.22 4.03 -12.80
C VAL A 203 21.78 2.62 -12.42
N LYS A 204 22.74 1.71 -12.25
CA LYS A 204 22.47 0.36 -11.72
C LYS A 204 22.40 0.38 -10.20
N VAL A 205 21.28 -0.06 -9.65
CA VAL A 205 20.98 -0.02 -8.22
C VAL A 205 20.86 -1.44 -7.68
N TYR A 206 21.50 -1.70 -6.54
CA TYR A 206 21.26 -2.89 -5.74
C TYR A 206 20.54 -2.51 -4.44
N TYR A 207 19.40 -3.14 -4.17
CA TYR A 207 18.65 -2.94 -2.92
C TYR A 207 19.01 -4.04 -1.91
N ALA A 208 19.90 -3.72 -1.00
CA ALA A 208 20.42 -4.61 0.01
C ALA A 208 19.47 -4.73 1.21
N GLN A 209 19.10 -5.95 1.54
CA GLN A 209 18.20 -6.30 2.63
C GLN A 209 18.75 -7.47 3.46
N GLY A 210 18.10 -7.73 4.59
CA GLY A 210 18.40 -8.86 5.47
C GLY A 210 19.72 -8.74 6.22
N SER A 211 19.95 -9.66 7.14
CA SER A 211 21.06 -9.61 8.11
C SER A 211 22.47 -9.78 7.51
N THR A 212 22.58 -9.97 6.20
CA THR A 212 23.85 -10.06 5.47
C THR A 212 23.99 -8.99 4.38
N GLY A 213 22.94 -8.20 4.14
CA GLY A 213 22.84 -7.33 2.96
C GLY A 213 22.77 -8.08 1.62
N LEU A 214 22.63 -9.41 1.63
CA LEU A 214 22.60 -10.26 0.43
C LEU A 214 21.20 -10.78 0.10
N GLN A 215 20.18 -10.23 0.74
CA GLN A 215 18.79 -10.38 0.30
C GLN A 215 18.40 -9.14 -0.53
N THR A 216 17.57 -9.31 -1.56
CA THR A 216 17.13 -8.22 -2.43
C THR A 216 15.75 -8.51 -3.01
N ALA A 217 15.08 -7.49 -3.52
CA ALA A 217 13.86 -7.65 -4.31
C ALA A 217 14.20 -7.67 -5.82
N PRO A 218 13.62 -8.60 -6.61
CA PRO A 218 13.82 -8.66 -8.05
C PRO A 218 13.11 -7.52 -8.78
N GLN A 219 13.58 -7.22 -9.98
CA GLN A 219 12.94 -6.30 -10.90
C GLN A 219 11.46 -6.69 -11.13
N GLY A 220 10.57 -5.71 -11.12
CA GLY A 220 9.13 -5.90 -11.24
C GLY A 220 8.43 -6.29 -9.93
N SER A 221 9.16 -6.52 -8.84
CA SER A 221 8.57 -6.69 -7.51
C SER A 221 8.10 -5.35 -6.94
N GLU A 222 6.95 -5.35 -6.25
CA GLU A 222 6.44 -4.22 -5.46
C GLU A 222 7.49 -3.62 -4.51
N HIS A 223 8.38 -4.46 -3.99
CA HIS A 223 9.43 -4.12 -3.03
C HIS A 223 10.63 -3.39 -3.65
N SER A 224 10.72 -3.31 -4.98
CA SER A 224 11.77 -2.58 -5.70
C SER A 224 11.26 -1.53 -6.68
N GLN A 225 9.94 -1.38 -6.76
CA GLN A 225 9.24 -0.62 -7.79
C GLN A 225 9.72 0.84 -7.93
N VAL A 226 10.07 1.49 -6.81
CA VAL A 226 10.55 2.87 -6.80
C VAL A 226 11.83 3.04 -7.64
N ILE A 227 12.73 2.04 -7.64
CA ILE A 227 13.99 2.06 -8.41
C ILE A 227 13.69 2.23 -9.90
N GLU A 228 12.78 1.41 -10.41
CA GLU A 228 12.41 1.42 -11.83
C GLU A 228 11.61 2.67 -12.19
N LEU A 229 10.70 3.10 -11.30
CA LEU A 229 9.86 4.28 -11.53
C LEU A 229 10.69 5.56 -11.76
N VAL A 230 11.78 5.73 -11.00
CA VAL A 230 12.67 6.90 -11.15
C VAL A 230 13.67 6.75 -12.30
N GLY A 231 13.67 5.60 -13.00
CA GLY A 231 14.52 5.32 -14.16
C GLY A 231 15.80 4.53 -13.84
N GLY A 232 15.98 4.04 -12.62
CA GLY A 232 17.10 3.18 -12.23
C GLY A 232 16.98 1.77 -12.82
N ILE A 233 18.12 1.08 -12.95
CA ILE A 233 18.16 -0.34 -13.30
C ILE A 233 18.33 -1.13 -12.01
N ASN A 234 17.30 -1.86 -11.57
CA ASN A 234 17.47 -2.86 -10.52
C ASN A 234 18.38 -3.98 -11.04
N VAL A 235 19.55 -4.18 -10.43
CA VAL A 235 20.49 -5.21 -10.90
C VAL A 235 19.97 -6.63 -10.70
N CYS A 236 18.98 -6.83 -9.81
CA CYS A 236 18.36 -8.11 -9.60
C CYS A 236 17.34 -8.41 -10.70
N ASN A 237 17.85 -8.80 -11.87
CA ASN A 237 17.06 -9.19 -13.04
C ASN A 237 16.72 -10.69 -13.07
N LEU A 238 16.71 -11.35 -11.92
CA LEU A 238 16.34 -12.76 -11.80
C LEU A 238 14.82 -12.84 -11.73
N ASP A 239 14.23 -13.76 -12.47
CA ASP A 239 12.81 -14.07 -12.34
C ASP A 239 12.52 -14.51 -10.90
N ALA A 240 11.55 -13.89 -10.26
CA ALA A 240 11.08 -14.30 -8.94
C ALA A 240 10.35 -15.65 -9.07
N ILE A 241 10.92 -16.68 -8.47
CA ILE A 241 10.14 -17.83 -7.99
C ILE A 241 9.62 -17.39 -6.62
N GLU A 242 8.36 -16.98 -6.56
CA GLU A 242 7.57 -16.59 -5.38
C GLU A 242 7.84 -15.19 -4.78
N SER A 243 6.75 -14.62 -4.24
CA SER A 243 6.62 -13.31 -3.60
C SER A 243 7.50 -13.19 -2.35
N GLY A 244 8.71 -12.65 -2.50
CA GLY A 244 9.58 -12.37 -1.36
C GLY A 244 10.98 -11.91 -1.72
N ARG A 245 11.83 -11.83 -0.69
CA ARG A 245 13.25 -11.49 -0.82
C ARG A 245 14.03 -12.64 -1.45
N LEU A 246 14.78 -12.37 -2.51
CA LEU A 246 15.74 -13.31 -3.10
C LEU A 246 17.08 -13.22 -2.36
N THR A 247 17.62 -14.38 -1.99
CA THR A 247 18.98 -14.46 -1.42
C THR A 247 20.00 -14.69 -2.53
N ILE A 248 21.04 -13.87 -2.57
CA ILE A 248 22.17 -13.98 -3.49
C ILE A 248 23.49 -14.24 -2.73
N ASN A 249 24.60 -14.31 -3.45
CA ASN A 249 25.94 -14.35 -2.88
C ASN A 249 26.81 -13.17 -3.39
N MET A 250 27.96 -12.94 -2.75
CA MET A 250 28.89 -11.88 -3.14
C MET A 250 29.38 -12.01 -4.60
N GLU A 251 29.61 -13.23 -5.10
CA GLU A 251 30.03 -13.44 -6.50
C GLU A 251 28.99 -12.90 -7.49
N GLN A 252 27.71 -13.13 -7.22
CA GLN A 252 26.63 -12.59 -8.05
C GLN A 252 26.58 -11.07 -7.97
N LEU A 253 26.73 -10.50 -6.77
CA LEU A 253 26.77 -9.04 -6.59
C LEU A 253 27.96 -8.40 -7.34
N PHE A 254 29.13 -9.04 -7.32
CA PHE A 254 30.30 -8.61 -8.10
C PHE A 254 30.05 -8.67 -9.61
N LYS A 255 29.30 -9.67 -10.10
CA LYS A 255 28.93 -9.77 -11.52
C LYS A 255 27.98 -8.64 -11.94
N TRP A 256 27.01 -8.31 -11.09
CA TRP A 256 26.10 -7.19 -11.32
C TRP A 256 26.81 -5.83 -11.27
N ASN A 257 27.78 -5.69 -10.37
CA ASN A 257 28.60 -4.50 -10.17
C ASN A 257 27.74 -3.22 -10.17
N PRO A 258 26.85 -3.04 -9.18
CA PRO A 258 25.97 -1.88 -9.12
C PRO A 258 26.77 -0.59 -9.00
N ASP A 259 26.18 0.50 -9.49
CA ASP A 259 26.73 1.85 -9.36
C ASP A 259 26.38 2.45 -7.99
N VAL A 260 25.19 2.13 -7.48
CA VAL A 260 24.67 2.55 -6.17
C VAL A 260 24.12 1.35 -5.40
N ILE A 261 24.37 1.32 -4.09
CA ILE A 261 23.76 0.36 -3.16
C ILE A 261 22.80 1.12 -2.24
N ILE A 262 21.55 0.68 -2.17
CA ILE A 262 20.58 1.17 -1.20
C ILE A 262 20.39 0.10 -0.14
N ALA A 263 20.63 0.42 1.13
CA ALA A 263 20.45 -0.48 2.26
C ALA A 263 19.09 -0.22 2.92
N SER A 264 18.32 -1.28 3.15
CA SER A 264 17.16 -1.20 4.05
C SER A 264 17.62 -0.92 5.49
N TYR A 265 16.84 -0.18 6.27
CA TYR A 265 17.20 0.13 7.65
C TYR A 265 17.32 -1.12 8.53
N SER A 266 16.38 -2.07 8.43
CA SER A 266 16.36 -3.27 9.28
C SER A 266 16.37 -4.58 8.49
N ASP A 267 16.92 -5.62 9.12
CA ASP A 267 16.89 -7.00 8.63
C ASP A 267 15.52 -7.67 8.79
N ASP A 268 14.67 -7.20 9.73
CA ASP A 268 13.35 -7.77 10.01
C ASP A 268 12.22 -7.20 9.12
N HIS A 269 11.20 -8.02 8.87
CA HIS A 269 10.02 -7.75 8.04
C HIS A 269 8.97 -6.92 8.79
N GLY A 270 9.34 -5.70 9.20
CA GLY A 270 8.42 -4.80 9.89
C GLY A 270 7.77 -5.43 11.14
N GLY A 271 8.46 -6.36 11.81
CA GLY A 271 8.00 -7.06 13.01
C GLY A 271 8.38 -6.33 14.29
N THR A 272 7.78 -6.76 15.41
CA THR A 272 7.90 -6.21 16.78
C THR A 272 9.33 -6.19 17.37
N ASN A 273 10.32 -6.62 16.60
CA ASN A 273 11.73 -6.46 16.88
C ASN A 273 12.41 -6.02 15.59
N MET A 274 12.45 -4.70 15.31
CA MET A 274 13.48 -4.19 14.41
C MET A 274 14.80 -4.78 14.90
N GLY A 275 15.37 -5.72 14.15
CA GLY A 275 16.52 -6.46 14.61
C GLY A 275 17.63 -5.49 14.98
N ASN A 276 18.50 -5.88 15.91
CA ASN A 276 19.67 -5.09 16.31
C ASN A 276 20.71 -4.91 15.18
N THR A 277 20.35 -5.23 13.93
CA THR A 277 21.25 -5.26 12.79
C THR A 277 20.78 -4.25 11.74
N ASN A 278 21.55 -3.18 11.61
CA ASN A 278 21.42 -2.22 10.53
C ASN A 278 22.16 -2.74 9.28
N VAL A 279 21.48 -2.82 8.13
CA VAL A 279 22.07 -3.36 6.89
C VAL A 279 23.19 -2.47 6.35
N PHE A 280 23.06 -1.15 6.49
CA PHE A 280 24.11 -0.20 6.16
C PHE A 280 25.38 -0.46 6.97
N ASP A 281 25.25 -0.71 8.28
CA ASP A 281 26.38 -1.06 9.15
C ASP A 281 27.01 -2.41 8.77
N ILE A 282 26.21 -3.40 8.36
CA ILE A 282 26.72 -4.70 7.88
C ILE A 282 27.62 -4.50 6.66
N ILE A 283 27.14 -3.71 5.69
CA ILE A 283 27.84 -3.44 4.43
C ILE A 283 29.12 -2.66 4.67
N THR A 284 29.09 -1.68 5.58
CA THR A 284 30.22 -0.76 5.80
C THR A 284 31.25 -1.30 6.78
N ASN A 285 30.86 -2.12 7.76
CA ASN A 285 31.72 -2.48 8.90
C ASN A 285 31.91 -3.99 9.13
N ALA A 286 30.96 -4.84 8.75
CA ALA A 286 30.93 -6.23 9.24
C ALA A 286 31.56 -7.27 8.30
N ASN A 287 31.49 -7.09 6.97
CA ASN A 287 31.93 -8.11 6.00
C ASN A 287 33.06 -7.60 5.08
N PRO A 288 34.23 -8.28 5.05
CA PRO A 288 35.44 -7.81 4.35
C PRO A 288 35.33 -7.84 2.82
N GLU A 289 34.32 -8.48 2.24
CA GLU A 289 34.14 -8.53 0.78
C GLU A 289 33.46 -7.26 0.25
N TRP A 290 32.59 -6.59 1.03
CA TRP A 290 31.87 -5.39 0.59
C TRP A 290 32.80 -4.24 0.19
N PRO A 291 33.87 -3.92 0.94
CA PRO A 291 34.85 -2.90 0.52
C PRO A 291 35.52 -3.17 -0.81
N LEU A 292 35.36 -4.35 -1.43
CA LEU A 292 35.91 -4.64 -2.76
C LEU A 292 35.02 -4.13 -3.90
N LEU A 293 33.72 -3.93 -3.68
CA LEU A 293 32.76 -3.41 -4.66
C LEU A 293 33.04 -1.95 -5.03
N ALA A 294 32.80 -1.58 -6.28
CA ALA A 294 33.08 -0.24 -6.77
C ALA A 294 32.20 0.84 -6.10
N ALA A 295 30.90 0.58 -5.93
CA ALA A 295 29.98 1.48 -5.24
C ALA A 295 30.45 1.78 -3.80
N VAL A 296 30.80 0.73 -3.05
CA VAL A 296 31.29 0.84 -1.66
C VAL A 296 32.57 1.68 -1.58
N LYS A 297 33.55 1.43 -2.46
CA LYS A 297 34.80 2.21 -2.50
C LYS A 297 34.59 3.69 -2.81
N LYS A 298 33.56 4.00 -3.59
CA LYS A 298 33.20 5.38 -3.96
C LYS A 298 32.31 6.06 -2.91
N GLY A 299 31.81 5.32 -1.92
CA GLY A 299 30.83 5.82 -0.96
C GLY A 299 29.42 5.94 -1.53
N GLU A 300 29.12 5.26 -2.65
CA GLU A 300 27.78 5.20 -3.26
C GLU A 300 26.92 4.13 -2.57
N ILE A 301 26.86 4.20 -1.24
CA ILE A 301 25.98 3.40 -0.39
C ILE A 301 25.13 4.37 0.41
N PHE A 302 23.81 4.13 0.42
CA PHE A 302 22.87 4.97 1.15
C PHE A 302 21.88 4.10 1.91
N GLU A 303 21.39 4.59 3.05
CA GLU A 303 20.33 3.96 3.82
C GLU A 303 18.98 4.59 3.49
N THR A 304 17.96 3.75 3.33
CA THR A 304 16.58 4.22 3.12
C THR A 304 16.03 4.90 4.37
N PRO A 305 15.52 6.14 4.29
CA PRO A 305 14.81 6.76 5.41
C PRO A 305 13.58 5.92 5.81
N TYR A 306 13.36 5.78 7.12
CA TYR A 306 12.46 4.75 7.62
C TYR A 306 11.49 5.16 8.73
N LEU A 307 11.55 6.40 9.22
CA LEU A 307 10.70 6.85 10.33
C LEU A 307 9.53 7.71 9.84
N PRO A 308 8.27 7.47 10.26
CA PRO A 308 7.83 6.33 11.04
C PRO A 308 7.61 5.07 10.18
N TYR A 309 7.67 5.19 8.86
CA TYR A 309 7.59 4.06 7.94
C TYR A 309 8.58 4.21 6.77
N ASN A 310 9.03 3.09 6.23
CA ASN A 310 10.03 2.99 5.16
C ASN A 310 9.63 3.76 3.89
N TRP A 311 10.59 4.49 3.30
CA TRP A 311 10.37 5.27 2.09
C TRP A 311 10.45 4.45 0.79
N LEU A 312 10.88 3.19 0.79
CA LEU A 312 10.94 2.39 -0.44
C LEU A 312 9.99 1.20 -0.45
N ASP A 313 9.80 0.56 0.69
CA ASP A 313 9.35 -0.82 0.66
C ASP A 313 8.41 -1.19 1.80
N MET A 314 8.93 -1.57 2.98
CA MET A 314 8.13 -2.25 4.02
C MET A 314 7.67 -1.28 5.12
N PRO A 315 6.35 -1.06 5.33
CA PRO A 315 5.23 -1.58 4.53
C PRO A 315 4.97 -0.78 3.24
N PRO A 316 4.43 -1.42 2.18
CA PRO A 316 3.98 -0.71 0.99
C PRO A 316 2.97 0.36 1.40
N SER A 317 3.34 1.63 1.23
CA SER A 317 2.56 2.73 1.78
C SER A 317 2.81 4.05 1.05
N ALA A 318 2.08 5.09 1.46
CA ALA A 318 2.24 6.44 0.95
C ALA A 318 3.65 7.02 1.18
N ASN A 319 4.45 6.47 2.11
CA ASN A 319 5.84 6.90 2.31
C ASN A 319 6.72 6.65 1.10
N ARG A 320 6.34 5.71 0.23
CA ARG A 320 6.98 5.54 -1.08
C ARG A 320 6.88 6.77 -1.96
N ILE A 321 5.90 7.65 -1.78
CA ILE A 321 5.78 8.90 -2.55
C ILE A 321 6.92 9.87 -2.24
N VAL A 322 7.32 10.05 -0.97
CA VAL A 322 8.50 10.87 -0.66
C VAL A 322 9.79 10.13 -1.03
N GLY A 323 9.83 8.81 -0.88
CA GLY A 323 10.94 7.99 -1.36
C GLY A 323 11.20 8.08 -2.86
N VAL A 324 10.15 8.22 -3.66
CA VAL A 324 10.26 8.50 -5.10
C VAL A 324 11.04 9.79 -5.35
N THR A 325 10.70 10.88 -4.66
CA THR A 325 11.44 12.15 -4.84
C THR A 325 12.89 12.04 -4.37
N TRP A 326 13.11 11.37 -3.23
CA TRP A 326 14.43 11.13 -2.67
C TRP A 326 15.32 10.32 -3.59
N LEU A 327 14.86 9.16 -4.05
CA LEU A 327 15.66 8.27 -4.89
C LEU A 327 15.89 8.89 -6.27
N ALA A 328 14.90 9.61 -6.82
CA ALA A 328 15.05 10.35 -8.06
C ALA A 328 16.22 11.36 -7.99
N GLU A 329 16.22 12.23 -6.96
CA GLU A 329 17.29 13.20 -6.76
C GLU A 329 18.65 12.54 -6.47
N LEU A 330 18.66 11.47 -5.68
CA LEU A 330 19.88 10.75 -5.32
C LEU A 330 20.59 10.17 -6.56
N LEU A 331 19.81 9.52 -7.43
CA LEU A 331 20.35 8.84 -8.60
C LEU A 331 20.62 9.80 -9.77
N TYR A 332 19.77 10.80 -9.97
CA TYR A 332 19.80 11.64 -11.18
C TYR A 332 19.60 13.15 -10.89
N PRO A 333 20.50 13.81 -10.13
CA PRO A 333 20.38 15.23 -9.78
C PRO A 333 20.52 16.20 -10.97
N ASP A 334 20.99 15.70 -12.12
CA ASP A 334 21.05 16.47 -13.37
C ASP A 334 19.69 16.46 -14.13
N TYR A 335 18.81 15.51 -13.80
CA TYR A 335 17.49 15.32 -14.43
C TYR A 335 16.36 15.74 -13.50
N TYR A 336 16.49 15.44 -12.21
CA TYR A 336 15.59 15.87 -11.15
C TYR A 336 16.20 17.04 -10.38
N HIS A 337 15.34 17.89 -9.84
CA HIS A 337 15.74 19.06 -9.06
C HIS A 337 14.85 19.17 -7.82
N PHE A 338 14.66 18.06 -7.11
CA PHE A 338 13.90 18.03 -5.88
C PHE A 338 14.79 18.51 -4.73
N ASP A 339 14.31 19.50 -3.98
CA ASP A 339 14.89 19.79 -2.66
C ASP A 339 14.39 18.74 -1.68
N ILE A 340 15.20 17.73 -1.37
CA ILE A 340 14.78 16.60 -0.53
C ILE A 340 14.42 17.02 0.90
N VAL A 341 15.05 18.05 1.43
CA VAL A 341 14.69 18.59 2.75
C VAL A 341 13.28 19.18 2.68
N GLN A 342 12.98 19.95 1.64
CA GLN A 342 11.65 20.53 1.48
C GLN A 342 10.61 19.46 1.12
N SER A 343 10.91 18.50 0.25
CA SER A 343 10.04 17.37 -0.08
C SER A 343 9.66 16.57 1.16
N ALA A 344 10.62 16.31 2.06
CA ALA A 344 10.35 15.67 3.34
C ALA A 344 9.44 16.54 4.22
N LYS A 345 9.76 17.83 4.39
CA LYS A 345 8.93 18.75 5.19
C LYS A 345 7.49 18.83 4.66
N ASP A 346 7.33 18.96 3.34
CA ASP A 346 6.02 19.03 2.69
C ASP A 346 5.24 17.72 2.85
N PHE A 347 5.89 16.57 2.64
CA PHE A 347 5.25 15.26 2.81
C PHE A 347 4.79 15.02 4.24
N TYR A 348 5.63 15.26 5.26
CA TYR A 348 5.25 15.01 6.66
C TYR A 348 4.21 16.02 7.15
N LYS A 349 4.29 17.27 6.70
CA LYS A 349 3.24 18.25 6.98
C LYS A 349 1.92 17.83 6.36
N LEU A 350 1.96 17.41 5.10
CA LEU A 350 0.77 17.03 4.35
C LEU A 350 0.17 15.74 4.90
N PHE A 351 0.90 14.63 4.93
CA PHE A 351 0.41 13.29 5.28
C PHE A 351 0.34 13.05 6.79
N TYR A 352 1.34 13.49 7.56
CA TYR A 352 1.47 13.19 8.99
C TYR A 352 1.03 14.33 9.91
N ARG A 353 0.79 15.54 9.37
CA ARG A 353 0.43 16.76 10.12
C ARG A 353 1.54 17.19 11.09
N ILE A 354 2.78 16.99 10.67
CA ILE A 354 3.98 17.29 11.47
C ILE A 354 4.85 18.26 10.69
N ASP A 355 5.15 19.40 11.30
CA ASP A 355 6.23 20.27 10.85
C ASP A 355 7.56 19.71 11.38
N LEU A 356 8.33 19.08 10.49
CA LEU A 356 9.61 18.46 10.88
C LEU A 356 10.61 19.51 11.37
N SER A 357 11.22 19.22 12.52
CA SER A 357 12.38 19.98 13.00
C SER A 357 13.63 19.67 12.17
N ASP A 358 14.64 20.54 12.25
CA ASP A 358 15.91 20.28 11.57
C ASP A 358 16.64 19.04 12.15
N GLU A 359 16.41 18.73 13.43
CA GLU A 359 16.91 17.49 14.07
C GLU A 359 16.24 16.25 13.49
N GLN A 360 14.92 16.28 13.30
CA GLN A 360 14.18 15.17 12.68
C GLN A 360 14.58 14.97 11.21
N ILE A 361 14.78 16.06 10.46
CA ILE A 361 15.31 16.00 9.09
C ILE A 361 16.72 15.40 9.08
N SER A 362 17.60 15.85 9.97
CA SER A 362 18.96 15.32 10.06
C SER A 362 18.94 13.82 10.39
N LYS A 363 18.06 13.39 11.29
CA LYS A 363 17.85 11.98 11.64
C LYS A 363 17.37 11.16 10.45
N LEU A 364 16.41 11.67 9.68
CA LEU A 364 15.89 10.99 8.48
C LEU A 364 16.93 10.87 7.36
N LEU A 365 17.80 11.88 7.19
CA LEU A 365 18.66 11.98 6.01
C LEU A 365 20.15 11.65 6.24
N ASN A 366 20.58 11.37 7.48
CA ASN A 366 22.00 11.26 7.86
C ASN A 366 22.84 10.32 6.96
N GLU A 367 22.30 9.16 6.57
CA GLU A 367 22.96 8.21 5.64
C GLU A 367 22.18 8.05 4.33
N ALA A 368 21.19 8.89 4.07
CA ALA A 368 20.32 8.77 2.91
C ALA A 368 20.74 9.66 1.73
N VAL A 369 21.62 10.63 1.94
CA VAL A 369 22.01 11.62 0.92
C VAL A 369 23.53 11.65 0.70
N LYS A 370 23.95 12.16 -0.45
CA LYS A 370 25.38 12.40 -0.76
C LYS A 370 25.93 13.44 0.23
N LYS A 371 27.09 13.13 0.83
CA LYS A 371 27.78 13.98 1.81
C LYS A 371 28.66 15.05 1.16
#